data_AF-A0A6G5RF23-F1
#
_entry.id   AF-A0A6G5RF23-F1
#
_cell.length_a   1.000
_cell.length_b   1.000
_cell.length_c   1.000
_cell.angle_alpha   90.00
_cell.angle_beta   90.00
_cell.angle_gamma   90.00
#
_symmetry.space_group_name_H-M   'P 1'
#
loop_
_entity.id
_entity.type
_entity.pdbx_description
1 polymer ?
#
loop_
_entity_poly.entity_id
_entity_poly.type
_entity_poly.pdbx_seq_one_letter_code
_entity_poly.pdbx_strand_id
1 'polypeptide(L)'
;MKRAWPLPVLLLLCGSAGAAGLVRTGSTGAAVALLLVFLLLAAAHSPLVFPRPAGALEAERRSAADGRPVVYWRPGCTYCLRLRIRLGRDARRLHWVDIWRDPAGAAAVRAANQGDETVPTVVVAGRAHTNPDPAWVREQLTG
;
A
#
# COMPACT_ATOMS: atom_id res chain seq x y z
N MET A 1 -8.18 -13.18 6.25
CA MET A 1 -7.02 -13.17 5.34
C MET A 1 -5.77 -12.73 6.12
N LYS A 2 -4.70 -13.54 6.14
CA LYS A 2 -3.51 -13.31 6.98
C LYS A 2 -2.68 -12.16 6.41
N ARG A 3 -2.29 -11.20 7.25
CA ARG A 3 -1.27 -10.20 6.90
C ARG A 3 0.05 -10.94 6.69
N ALA A 4 0.71 -10.76 5.55
CA ALA A 4 2.03 -11.32 5.29
C ALA A 4 3.07 -10.46 6.05
N TRP A 5 3.66 -11.04 7.09
CA TRP A 5 4.69 -10.41 7.93
C TRP A 5 6.15 -10.82 7.68
N PRO A 6 6.52 -11.77 6.78
CA PRO A 6 7.86 -12.37 6.84
C PRO A 6 8.97 -11.35 6.53
N LEU A 7 8.76 -10.46 5.57
CA LEU A 7 9.74 -9.43 5.20
C LEU A 7 9.96 -8.36 6.27
N PRO A 8 8.94 -7.67 6.80
CA PRO A 8 9.15 -6.69 7.88
C PRO A 8 9.68 -7.34 9.17
N VAL A 9 9.29 -8.59 9.48
CA VAL A 9 9.86 -9.33 10.62
C VAL A 9 11.34 -9.61 10.40
N LEU A 10 11.74 -10.08 9.21
CA LEU A 10 13.14 -10.32 8.88
C LEU A 10 13.97 -9.03 8.96
N LEU A 11 13.47 -7.92 8.42
CA LEU A 11 14.13 -6.61 8.50
C LEU A 11 14.34 -6.16 9.96
N LEU A 12 13.34 -6.34 10.82
CA LEU A 12 13.47 -6.02 12.24
C LEU A 12 14.50 -6.92 12.95
N LEU A 13 14.52 -8.21 12.64
CA LEU A 13 15.50 -9.15 13.19
C LEU A 13 16.93 -8.79 12.76
N CYS A 14 17.15 -8.53 11.48
CA CYS A 14 18.46 -8.13 10.94
C CYS A 14 18.94 -6.80 11.54
N GLY A 15 18.07 -5.79 11.58
CA GLY A 15 18.40 -4.48 12.16
C GLY A 15 18.74 -4.56 13.65
N SER A 16 17.99 -5.36 14.42
CA SER A 16 18.24 -5.57 15.84
C SER A 16 19.57 -6.31 16.10
N ALA A 17 19.85 -7.36 15.33
CA ALA A 17 21.10 -8.12 15.46
C ALA A 17 22.33 -7.27 15.10
N GLY A 18 22.25 -6.48 14.01
CA GLY A 18 23.32 -5.57 13.60
C GLY A 18 23.56 -4.46 14.62
N ALA A 19 22.50 -3.83 15.13
CA ALA A 19 22.60 -2.80 16.16
C ALA A 19 23.23 -3.36 17.45
N ALA A 20 22.85 -4.55 17.89
CA ALA A 20 23.46 -5.22 19.04
C ALA A 20 24.96 -5.51 18.83
N GLY A 21 25.37 -5.82 17.59
CA GLY A 21 26.78 -5.94 17.22
C GLY A 21 27.55 -4.62 17.38
N LEU A 22 26.98 -3.52 16.88
CA LEU A 22 27.60 -2.19 16.92
C LEU A 22 27.66 -1.59 18.33
N VAL A 23 26.69 -1.87 19.19
CA VAL A 23 26.74 -1.49 20.61
C VAL A 23 27.89 -2.22 21.31
N ARG A 24 28.10 -3.51 21.01
CA ARG A 24 29.22 -4.29 21.57
C ARG A 24 30.60 -3.78 21.15
N THR A 25 30.69 -3.11 19.99
CA THR A 25 31.94 -2.48 19.52
C THR A 25 32.10 -1.03 19.97
N GLY A 26 31.20 -0.51 20.83
CA GLY A 26 31.26 0.85 21.37
C GLY A 26 30.73 1.94 20.44
N SER A 27 30.13 1.57 19.31
CA SER A 27 29.67 2.49 18.26
C SER A 27 28.16 2.78 18.33
N THR A 28 27.70 3.33 19.47
CA THR A 28 26.26 3.56 19.72
C THR A 28 25.58 4.43 18.65
N GLY A 29 26.28 5.44 18.12
CA GLY A 29 25.75 6.27 17.04
C GLY A 29 25.46 5.49 15.75
N ALA A 30 26.37 4.60 15.35
CA ALA A 30 26.19 3.73 14.19
C ALA A 30 25.06 2.71 14.43
N ALA A 31 24.94 2.18 15.65
CA ALA A 31 23.86 1.27 16.02
C ALA A 31 22.47 1.93 15.88
N VAL A 32 22.33 3.17 16.37
CA VAL A 32 21.08 3.94 16.25
C VAL A 32 20.75 4.23 14.78
N ALA A 33 21.73 4.70 14.00
CA ALA A 33 21.53 4.98 12.59
C ALA A 33 21.07 3.74 11.79
N LEU A 34 21.73 2.61 12.02
CA LEU A 34 21.37 1.33 11.39
C LEU A 34 19.94 0.90 11.76
N LEU A 35 19.60 0.96 13.05
CA LEU A 35 18.27 0.58 13.53
C LEU A 35 17.19 1.46 12.90
N LEU A 36 17.40 2.77 12.80
CA LEU A 36 16.47 3.70 12.16
C LEU A 36 16.25 3.35 10.68
N VAL A 37 17.30 3.01 9.94
CA VAL A 37 17.19 2.56 8.54
C VAL A 37 16.34 1.30 8.42
N PHE A 38 16.60 0.28 9.24
CA PHE A 38 15.83 -0.96 9.21
C PHE A 38 14.38 -0.76 9.65
N LEU A 39 14.12 0.13 10.61
CA LEU A 39 12.76 0.51 11.02
C LEU A 39 12.00 1.20 9.87
N LEU A 40 12.65 2.11 9.14
CA LEU A 40 12.06 2.78 7.98
C LEU A 40 11.73 1.78 6.86
N LEU A 41 12.63 0.84 6.58
CA LEU A 41 12.41 -0.24 5.61
C LEU A 41 11.26 -1.16 6.06
N ALA A 42 11.28 -1.62 7.32
CA ALA A 42 10.23 -2.47 7.87
C ALA A 42 8.86 -1.77 7.83
N ALA A 43 8.82 -0.47 8.13
CA ALA A 43 7.62 0.34 7.99
C ALA A 43 7.17 0.40 6.52
N ALA A 44 8.04 0.74 5.58
CA ALA A 44 7.71 0.84 4.15
C ALA A 44 7.16 -0.48 3.56
N HIS A 45 7.64 -1.62 4.06
CA HIS A 45 7.19 -2.95 3.66
C HIS A 45 6.09 -3.54 4.57
N SER A 46 5.60 -2.77 5.55
CA SER A 46 4.64 -3.29 6.52
C SER A 46 3.23 -3.39 5.91
N PRO A 47 2.54 -4.52 6.11
CA PRO A 47 1.13 -4.65 5.74
C PRO A 47 0.20 -3.74 6.55
N LEU A 48 0.73 -2.98 7.52
CA LEU A 48 0.01 -1.97 8.29
C LEU A 48 -0.02 -0.60 7.60
N VAL A 49 0.86 -0.35 6.63
CA VAL A 49 0.89 0.95 5.92
C VAL A 49 -0.37 1.15 5.09
N PHE A 50 -0.98 0.08 4.60
CA PHE A 50 -2.23 0.16 3.85
C PHE A 50 -3.43 -0.32 4.68
N PRO A 51 -4.65 0.18 4.42
CA PRO A 51 -5.84 -0.20 5.18
C PRO A 51 -6.10 -1.71 5.01
N ARG A 52 -6.92 -2.29 5.90
CA ARG A 52 -7.32 -3.70 5.74
C ARG A 52 -7.88 -3.88 4.32
N PRO A 53 -7.27 -4.75 3.49
CA PRO A 53 -7.71 -4.89 2.12
C PRO A 53 -9.14 -5.44 2.10
N ALA A 54 -9.98 -4.78 1.33
CA ALA A 54 -11.28 -5.28 0.93
C ALA A 54 -11.11 -6.33 -0.16
N GLY A 55 -12.04 -7.28 -0.26
CA GLY A 55 -12.19 -8.03 -1.51
C GLY A 55 -12.72 -7.09 -2.60
N ALA A 56 -12.32 -7.30 -3.86
CA ALA A 56 -12.68 -6.50 -5.02
C ALA A 56 -14.19 -6.39 -5.18
N LEU A 57 -14.91 -7.51 -5.13
CA LEU A 57 -16.37 -7.54 -5.23
C LEU A 57 -17.05 -6.72 -4.11
N GLU A 58 -16.50 -6.77 -2.89
CA GLU A 58 -17.03 -6.03 -1.75
C GLU A 58 -16.66 -4.54 -1.81
N ALA A 59 -15.48 -4.21 -2.35
CA ALA A 59 -15.08 -2.82 -2.61
C ALA A 59 -15.95 -2.20 -3.70
N GLU A 60 -16.23 -2.92 -4.78
CA GLU A 60 -17.10 -2.48 -5.87
C GLU A 60 -18.55 -2.32 -5.42
N ARG A 61 -19.09 -3.27 -4.66
CA ARG A 61 -20.44 -3.13 -4.07
C ARG A 61 -20.56 -1.89 -3.19
N ARG A 62 -19.58 -1.64 -2.32
CA ARG A 62 -19.57 -0.46 -1.45
C ARG A 62 -19.39 0.82 -2.24
N SER A 63 -18.48 0.83 -3.21
CA SER A 63 -18.29 1.95 -4.14
C SER A 63 -19.57 2.30 -4.90
N ALA A 64 -20.32 1.31 -5.36
CA ALA A 64 -21.61 1.51 -6.00
C ALA A 64 -22.68 2.08 -5.04
N ALA A 65 -22.58 1.77 -3.74
CA ALA A 65 -23.51 2.26 -2.73
C ALA A 65 -23.17 3.66 -2.20
N ASP A 66 -21.88 4.00 -2.05
CA ASP A 66 -21.41 5.24 -1.41
C ASP A 66 -20.69 6.21 -2.36
N GLY A 67 -20.54 5.85 -3.63
CA GLY A 67 -19.88 6.65 -4.67
C GLY A 67 -18.36 6.77 -4.54
N ARG A 68 -17.74 6.16 -3.52
CA ARG A 68 -16.31 6.35 -3.23
C ARG A 68 -15.46 5.50 -4.17
N PRO A 69 -14.30 6.00 -4.64
CA PRO A 69 -13.48 5.24 -5.58
C PRO A 69 -12.85 3.99 -4.96
N VAL A 70 -12.64 2.97 -5.80
CA VAL A 70 -11.85 1.78 -5.48
C VAL A 70 -10.43 1.97 -5.97
N VAL A 71 -9.44 1.71 -5.12
CA VAL A 71 -8.02 1.78 -5.46
C VAL A 71 -7.42 0.39 -5.37
N TYR A 72 -7.00 -0.14 -6.52
CA TYR A 72 -6.23 -1.36 -6.63
C TYR A 72 -4.74 -1.06 -6.43
N TRP A 73 -4.11 -1.78 -5.51
CA TRP A 73 -2.71 -1.57 -5.13
C TRP A 73 -2.01 -2.90 -4.83
N ARG A 74 -0.68 -2.87 -4.69
CA ARG A 74 0.12 -4.00 -4.22
C ARG A 74 1.24 -3.55 -3.27
N PRO A 75 1.72 -4.40 -2.35
CA PRO A 75 2.87 -4.11 -1.50
C PRO A 75 4.11 -3.68 -2.30
N GLY A 76 4.84 -2.68 -1.80
CA GLY A 76 6.05 -2.17 -2.45
C GLY A 76 5.81 -1.23 -3.65
N CYS A 77 4.56 -0.93 -4.01
CA CYS A 77 4.25 0.02 -5.07
C CYS A 77 4.54 1.48 -4.66
N THR A 78 5.59 2.08 -5.23
CA THR A 78 6.02 3.46 -4.95
C THR A 78 4.96 4.49 -5.35
N TYR A 79 4.28 4.29 -6.49
CA TYR A 79 3.19 5.15 -6.96
C TYR A 79 1.95 5.06 -6.05
N CYS A 80 1.61 3.87 -5.57
CA CYS A 80 0.50 3.66 -4.63
C CYS A 80 0.79 4.33 -3.28
N LEU A 81 2.04 4.25 -2.80
CA LEU A 81 2.49 4.96 -1.61
C LEU A 81 2.42 6.48 -1.81
N ARG A 82 2.91 6.98 -2.95
CA ARG A 82 2.83 8.40 -3.32
C ARG A 82 1.37 8.89 -3.34
N LEU A 83 0.48 8.15 -3.98
CA LEU A 83 -0.95 8.46 -4.04
C LEU A 83 -1.54 8.56 -2.63
N ARG A 84 -1.29 7.55 -1.77
CA ARG A 84 -1.74 7.55 -0.38
C ARG A 84 -1.22 8.76 0.40
N ILE A 85 0.07 9.08 0.29
CA ILE A 85 0.69 10.21 1.00
C ILE A 85 0.07 11.53 0.55
N ARG A 86 -0.09 11.73 -0.76
CA ARG A 86 -0.66 12.96 -1.34
C ARG A 86 -2.14 13.14 -1.01
N LEU A 87 -2.89 12.04 -0.83
CA LEU A 87 -4.28 12.08 -0.36
C LEU A 87 -4.40 12.30 1.15
N GLY A 88 -3.36 11.98 1.94
CA GLY A 88 -3.33 12.26 3.38
C GLY A 88 -4.50 11.64 4.14
N ARG A 89 -5.33 12.48 4.79
CA ARG A 89 -6.51 12.01 5.56
C ARG A 89 -7.60 11.44 4.65
N ASP A 90 -7.72 11.94 3.43
CA ASP A 90 -8.72 11.51 2.45
C ASP A 90 -8.47 10.09 1.94
N ALA A 91 -7.22 9.59 2.06
CA ALA A 91 -6.88 8.21 1.73
C ALA A 91 -7.77 7.18 2.45
N ARG A 92 -8.33 7.52 3.63
CA ARG A 92 -9.23 6.64 4.38
C ARG A 92 -10.65 6.57 3.80
N ARG A 93 -11.01 7.48 2.91
CA ARG A 93 -12.32 7.54 2.25
C ARG A 93 -12.37 6.67 1.00
N LEU A 94 -11.27 6.05 0.58
CA LEU A 94 -11.25 5.16 -0.59
C LEU A 94 -11.34 3.70 -0.15
N HIS A 95 -11.84 2.86 -1.05
CA HIS A 95 -11.84 1.41 -0.86
C HIS A 95 -10.54 0.82 -1.43
N TRP A 96 -9.70 0.23 -0.58
CA TRP A 96 -8.39 -0.29 -1.01
C TRP A 96 -8.43 -1.80 -1.22
N VAL A 97 -8.01 -2.26 -2.39
CA VAL A 97 -7.96 -3.67 -2.78
C VAL A 97 -6.53 -4.08 -3.09
N ASP A 98 -6.02 -5.09 -2.37
CA ASP A 98 -4.68 -5.65 -2.57
C ASP A 98 -4.73 -6.78 -3.62
N ILE A 99 -4.20 -6.51 -4.82
CA ILE A 99 -4.29 -7.44 -5.95
C ILE A 99 -3.46 -8.71 -5.76
N TRP A 100 -2.45 -8.70 -4.88
CA TRP A 100 -1.68 -9.92 -4.57
C TRP A 100 -2.46 -10.90 -3.70
N ARG A 101 -3.50 -10.42 -3.01
CA ARG A 101 -4.33 -11.24 -2.13
C ARG A 101 -5.69 -11.57 -2.70
N ASP A 102 -6.12 -10.80 -3.69
CA ASP A 102 -7.41 -10.97 -4.32
C ASP A 102 -7.25 -11.23 -5.83
N PRO A 103 -7.42 -12.49 -6.28
CA PRO A 103 -7.33 -12.82 -7.69
C PRO A 103 -8.40 -12.12 -8.53
N ALA A 104 -9.56 -11.79 -7.96
CA ALA A 104 -10.58 -11.00 -8.65
C ALA A 104 -10.12 -9.55 -8.83
N GLY A 105 -9.44 -8.98 -7.83
CA GLY A 105 -8.80 -7.67 -7.95
C GLY A 105 -7.69 -7.64 -9.00
N ALA A 106 -6.85 -8.68 -9.05
CA ALA A 106 -5.84 -8.82 -10.11
C ALA A 106 -6.48 -8.91 -11.51
N ALA A 107 -7.55 -9.70 -11.65
CA ALA A 107 -8.30 -9.80 -12.90
C ALA A 107 -8.91 -8.47 -13.33
N ALA A 108 -9.49 -7.70 -12.40
CA ALA A 108 -10.03 -6.36 -12.67
C ALA A 108 -8.95 -5.40 -13.18
N VAL A 109 -7.76 -5.41 -12.56
CA VAL A 109 -6.62 -4.59 -13.02
C VAL A 109 -6.15 -5.02 -14.40
N ARG A 110 -6.03 -6.32 -14.67
CA ARG A 110 -5.65 -6.83 -16.01
C ARG A 110 -6.66 -6.44 -17.08
N ALA A 111 -7.95 -6.52 -16.76
CA ALA A 111 -9.02 -6.09 -17.67
C ALA A 111 -8.92 -4.58 -17.98
N ALA A 112 -8.58 -3.75 -16.99
CA ALA A 112 -8.41 -2.32 -17.17
C ALA A 112 -7.12 -1.93 -17.92
N ASN A 113 -6.10 -2.79 -17.92
CA ASN A 113 -4.74 -2.47 -18.39
C ASN A 113 -4.23 -3.41 -19.48
N GLN A 114 -5.10 -3.86 -20.39
CA GLN A 114 -4.69 -4.68 -21.55
C GLN A 114 -3.93 -5.97 -21.17
N GLY A 115 -4.23 -6.56 -20.02
CA GLY A 115 -3.57 -7.75 -19.51
C GLY A 115 -2.51 -7.50 -18.44
N ASP A 116 -2.09 -6.25 -18.23
CA ASP A 116 -1.07 -5.91 -17.25
C ASP A 116 -1.63 -5.71 -15.84
N GLU A 117 -0.84 -6.05 -14.82
CA GLU A 117 -1.16 -5.78 -13.41
C GLU A 117 -0.65 -4.41 -12.95
N THR A 118 -0.93 -3.37 -13.74
CA THR A 118 -0.45 -2.01 -13.52
C THR A 118 -1.21 -1.34 -12.38
N VAL A 119 -0.46 -0.83 -11.39
CA VAL A 119 -1.01 -0.18 -10.19
C VAL A 119 -0.26 1.14 -9.90
N PRO A 120 -0.92 2.15 -9.28
CA PRO A 120 -2.30 2.14 -8.80
C PRO A 120 -3.31 2.22 -9.96
N THR A 121 -4.35 1.39 -9.91
CA THR A 121 -5.52 1.52 -10.78
C THR A 121 -6.69 1.98 -9.93
N VAL A 122 -7.30 3.11 -10.28
CA VAL A 122 -8.42 3.71 -9.54
C VAL A 122 -9.69 3.56 -10.36
N VAL A 123 -10.74 3.00 -9.77
CA VAL A 123 -12.05 2.86 -10.41
C VAL A 123 -13.03 3.84 -9.76
N VAL A 124 -13.64 4.67 -10.60
CA VAL A 124 -14.65 5.67 -10.22
C VAL A 124 -15.87 5.44 -11.11
N ALA A 125 -17.05 5.24 -10.52
CA ALA A 125 -18.29 5.01 -11.26
C ALA A 125 -18.15 3.96 -12.39
N GLY A 126 -17.42 2.87 -12.12
CA GLY A 126 -17.18 1.79 -13.07
C GLY A 126 -16.11 2.08 -14.15
N ARG A 127 -15.52 3.27 -14.19
CA ARG A 127 -14.42 3.60 -15.11
C ARG A 127 -13.07 3.48 -14.42
N ALA A 128 -12.15 2.75 -15.04
CA ALA A 128 -10.80 2.57 -14.55
C ALA A 128 -9.85 3.66 -15.07
N HIS A 129 -9.00 4.16 -14.18
CA HIS A 129 -7.96 5.13 -14.44
C HIS A 129 -6.64 4.60 -13.90
N THR A 130 -5.67 4.43 -14.79
CA THR A 130 -4.36 3.88 -14.46
C THR A 130 -3.41 5.00 -14.07
N ASN A 131 -2.83 4.89 -12.88
CA ASN A 131 -1.91 5.86 -12.29
C ASN A 131 -2.37 7.34 -12.40
N PRO A 132 -3.60 7.68 -11.97
CA PRO A 132 -4.10 9.04 -12.08
C PRO A 132 -3.39 10.02 -11.13
N ASP A 133 -3.52 11.31 -11.43
CA ASP A 133 -3.00 12.36 -10.55
C ASP A 133 -3.71 12.34 -9.17
N PRO A 134 -2.98 12.40 -8.04
CA PRO A 134 -3.59 12.47 -6.71
C PRO A 134 -4.56 13.64 -6.51
N ALA A 135 -4.38 14.77 -7.20
CA ALA A 135 -5.30 15.90 -7.16
C ALA A 135 -6.65 15.53 -7.79
N TRP A 136 -6.61 14.90 -8.97
CA TRP A 136 -7.82 14.38 -9.63
C TRP A 136 -8.56 13.37 -8.75
N VAL A 137 -7.84 12.44 -8.10
CA VAL A 137 -8.48 11.47 -7.18
C VAL A 137 -9.16 12.17 -6.01
N ARG A 138 -8.61 13.29 -5.52
CA ARG A 138 -9.22 14.07 -4.44
C ARG A 138 -10.53 14.71 -4.89
N GLU A 139 -10.60 15.21 -6.11
CA GLU A 139 -11.82 15.79 -6.69
C GLU A 139 -12.98 14.78 -6.67
N GLN A 140 -12.68 13.50 -6.96
CA GLN A 140 -13.67 12.40 -6.94
C GLN A 140 -14.23 12.10 -5.54
N LEU A 141 -13.63 12.63 -4.47
CA LEU A 141 -14.11 12.46 -3.09
C LEU A 141 -15.01 13.62 -2.63
N THR A 142 -15.22 14.64 -3.45
CA THR A 142 -15.96 15.86 -3.07
C THR A 142 -17.39 15.86 -3.60
N GLY A 143 -17.81 14.77 -4.26
CA GLY A 143 -19.18 14.52 -4.69
C GLY A 143 -20.07 14.01 -3.56
#